data_AF-A0AAE2XQT7-F1
#
_entry.id   AF-A0AAE2XQT7-F1
#
_cell.length_a   1.000
_cell.length_b   1.000
_cell.length_c   1.000
_cell.angle_alpha   90.00
_cell.angle_beta   90.00
_cell.angle_gamma   90.00
#
_symmetry.space_group_name_H-M   'P 1'
#
loop_
_entity.id
_entity.type
_entity.pdbx_description
1 polymer ?
#
loop_
_entity_poly.entity_id
_entity_poly.type
_entity_poly.pdbx_seq_one_letter_code
_entity_poly.pdbx_strand_id
1 'polypeptide(L)'
;MDGDFMDAPPYEHLKKDAERNLEVGRFLSAAREFQVLSLMAEKDGAFELAGEFAAKSGDCWLKSGNHATAAAIYEQAAKYFNLSGKASYEKTCLRKAFTEFLLASRTSEISVLDRASFLFRAAKCSSSLGDQDTAKRLLLKACDLSLSSAASSFSNNEYDSAVTHYLFAIKCCTELGDKEKERQVHSLVRESLIRLINSLTVTSSREQFASTQSLIKNWFATLTSNNDSKEHLEQASKLVSECIDAAFKIKNPNIVQMVLNVLLCSDPTLALDVLKRPPITISLVSLISSLSAKNQDNFLLSSLLQLLFKELSGTFLINYLPDAVLQHLKKSLKTLLLNQTPEELKLKLSHLSSNLVSDAEEDN
;
A
#
# COMPACT_ATOMS: atom_id res chain seq x y z
N MET A 1 50.49 -1.45 -34.55
CA MET A 1 49.87 -0.23 -33.99
C MET A 1 48.42 -0.56 -33.80
N ASP A 2 48.13 -1.32 -32.76
CA ASP A 2 46.76 -1.61 -32.35
C ASP A 2 46.34 -0.42 -31.51
N GLY A 3 45.66 0.52 -32.17
CA GLY A 3 45.04 1.63 -31.49
C GLY A 3 43.89 1.08 -30.68
N ASP A 4 44.05 1.04 -29.36
CA ASP A 4 42.95 1.02 -28.41
C ASP A 4 42.00 2.17 -28.78
N PHE A 5 40.96 1.85 -29.55
CA PHE A 5 39.72 2.62 -29.55
C PHE A 5 39.16 2.48 -28.14
N MET A 6 39.66 3.30 -27.22
CA MET A 6 38.99 3.62 -25.99
C MET A 6 37.67 4.28 -26.40
N ASP A 7 36.63 3.46 -26.55
CA ASP A 7 35.25 3.92 -26.72
C ASP A 7 35.03 4.99 -25.65
N ALA A 8 34.75 6.22 -26.09
CA ALA A 8 34.44 7.30 -25.16
C ALA A 8 33.34 6.80 -24.21
N PRO A 9 33.44 7.11 -22.91
CA PRO A 9 32.44 6.64 -21.96
C PRO A 9 31.05 6.99 -22.50
N PRO A 10 30.05 6.09 -22.37
CA PRO A 10 28.77 6.15 -23.08
C PRO A 10 27.95 7.43 -22.85
N TYR A 11 28.42 8.31 -21.97
CA TYR A 11 27.83 9.57 -21.56
C TYR A 11 28.32 10.79 -22.36
N GLU A 12 29.45 10.71 -23.06
CA GLU A 12 30.18 11.88 -23.58
C GLU A 12 29.32 12.75 -24.52
N HIS A 13 28.59 12.11 -25.45
CA HIS A 13 27.72 12.80 -26.41
C HIS A 13 26.50 13.42 -25.73
N LEU A 14 25.78 12.64 -24.91
CA LEU A 14 24.61 13.11 -24.15
C LEU A 14 24.96 14.24 -23.17
N LYS A 15 26.14 14.17 -22.55
CA LYS A 15 26.64 15.22 -21.66
C LYS A 15 26.88 16.53 -22.41
N LYS A 16 27.51 16.48 -23.59
CA LYS A 16 27.72 17.65 -24.44
C LYS A 16 26.41 18.28 -24.88
N ASP A 17 25.42 17.47 -25.25
CA ASP A 17 24.10 17.96 -25.63
C ASP A 17 23.37 18.62 -24.44
N ALA A 18 23.43 18.01 -23.25
CA ALA A 18 22.87 18.57 -22.02
C ALA A 18 23.53 19.90 -21.62
N GLU A 19 24.86 19.96 -21.71
CA GLU A 19 25.63 21.18 -21.43
C GLU A 19 25.31 22.28 -22.45
N ARG A 20 25.24 21.95 -23.74
CA ARG A 20 24.82 22.89 -24.78
C ARG A 20 23.41 23.42 -24.54
N ASN A 21 22.46 22.54 -24.19
CA ASN A 21 21.09 22.95 -23.87
C ASN A 21 21.04 23.88 -22.66
N LEU A 22 21.87 23.63 -21.65
CA LEU A 22 22.00 24.50 -20.47
C LEU A 22 22.57 25.88 -20.85
N GLU A 23 23.60 25.93 -21.69
CA GLU A 23 24.24 27.17 -22.16
C GLU A 23 23.28 28.06 -22.96
N VAL A 24 22.49 27.46 -23.85
CA VAL A 24 21.51 28.20 -24.68
C VAL A 24 20.18 28.49 -23.95
N GLY A 25 20.10 28.22 -22.64
CA GLY A 25 18.92 28.53 -21.82
C GLY A 25 17.74 27.57 -21.98
N ARG A 26 17.92 26.41 -22.63
CA ARG A 26 16.91 25.36 -22.76
C ARG A 26 16.88 24.48 -21.51
N PHE A 27 16.55 25.10 -20.37
CA PHE A 27 16.66 24.47 -19.05
C PHE A 27 15.86 23.18 -18.91
N LEU A 28 14.64 23.09 -19.45
CA LEU A 28 13.85 21.86 -19.37
C LEU A 28 14.44 20.69 -20.18
N SER A 29 15.02 20.98 -21.35
CA SER A 29 15.72 19.97 -22.16
C SER A 29 16.96 19.48 -21.44
N ALA A 30 17.80 20.41 -20.98
CA ALA A 30 19.01 20.10 -20.20
C ALA A 30 18.67 19.30 -18.93
N ALA A 31 17.61 19.67 -18.21
CA ALA A 31 17.19 18.99 -17.00
C ALA A 31 16.88 17.51 -17.25
N ARG A 32 16.14 17.21 -18.32
CA ARG A 32 15.77 15.83 -18.67
C ARG A 32 16.98 15.02 -19.11
N GLU A 33 17.87 15.61 -19.91
CA GLU A 33 19.09 14.94 -20.38
C GLU A 33 20.05 14.65 -19.22
N PHE A 34 20.27 15.60 -18.32
CA PHE A 34 21.04 15.35 -17.09
C PHE A 34 20.39 14.30 -16.19
N GLN A 35 19.06 14.23 -16.14
CA GLN A 35 18.37 13.18 -15.38
C GLN A 35 18.60 11.79 -15.99
N VAL A 36 18.56 11.67 -17.32
CA VAL A 36 18.89 10.41 -18.03
C VAL A 36 20.34 10.01 -17.76
N LEU A 37 21.28 10.96 -17.85
CA LEU A 37 22.69 10.72 -17.54
C LEU A 37 22.89 10.23 -16.10
N SER A 38 22.17 10.80 -15.13
CA SER A 38 22.21 10.37 -13.73
C SER A 38 21.76 8.91 -13.58
N LEU A 39 20.65 8.52 -14.23
CA LEU A 39 20.15 7.14 -14.18
C LEU A 39 21.09 6.14 -14.88
N MET A 40 21.75 6.55 -15.97
CA MET A 40 22.74 5.69 -16.63
C MET A 40 23.97 5.50 -15.72
N ALA A 41 24.50 6.57 -15.14
CA ALA A 41 25.62 6.50 -14.20
C ALA A 41 25.28 5.67 -12.94
N GLU A 42 24.06 5.73 -12.44
CA GLU A 42 23.58 4.88 -11.34
C GLU A 42 23.64 3.39 -11.72
N LYS A 43 23.14 3.03 -12.91
CA LYS A 43 23.14 1.64 -13.40
C LYS A 43 24.55 1.08 -13.52
N ASP A 44 25.51 1.93 -13.88
CA ASP A 44 26.91 1.57 -14.02
C ASP A 44 27.69 1.63 -12.69
N GLY A 45 27.00 1.91 -11.57
CA GLY A 45 27.60 1.99 -10.23
C GLY A 45 28.44 3.24 -9.99
N ALA A 46 28.46 4.19 -10.93
CA ALA A 46 29.20 5.44 -10.86
C ALA A 46 28.43 6.50 -10.05
N PHE A 47 28.21 6.25 -8.76
CA PHE A 47 27.36 7.09 -7.90
C PHE A 47 27.82 8.55 -7.78
N GLU A 48 29.12 8.83 -7.84
CA GLU A 48 29.61 10.22 -7.84
C GLU A 48 29.10 10.99 -9.07
N LEU A 49 29.25 10.41 -10.27
CA LEU A 49 28.72 10.98 -11.52
C LEU A 49 27.19 11.05 -11.51
N ALA A 50 26.52 10.03 -10.99
CA ALA A 50 25.06 10.03 -10.85
C ALA A 50 24.57 11.21 -9.99
N GLY A 51 25.29 11.50 -8.89
CA GLY A 51 25.06 12.64 -8.02
C GLY A 51 25.30 13.98 -8.72
N GLU A 52 26.41 14.12 -9.47
CA GLU A 52 26.72 15.34 -10.22
C GLU A 52 25.66 15.65 -11.28
N PHE A 53 25.27 14.65 -12.09
CA PHE A 53 24.25 14.82 -13.11
C PHE A 53 22.87 15.11 -12.49
N ALA A 54 22.50 14.45 -11.39
CA ALA A 54 21.27 14.78 -10.67
C ALA A 54 21.31 16.23 -10.16
N ALA A 55 22.40 16.67 -9.54
CA ALA A 55 22.53 18.04 -9.05
C ALA A 55 22.40 19.08 -10.19
N LYS A 56 23.03 18.84 -11.36
CA LYS A 56 22.88 19.68 -12.55
C LYS A 56 21.43 19.71 -13.06
N SER A 57 20.74 18.56 -13.07
CA SER A 57 19.32 18.49 -13.42
C SER A 57 18.46 19.32 -12.46
N GLY A 58 18.73 19.23 -11.15
CA GLY A 58 18.07 20.03 -10.12
C GLY A 58 18.25 21.53 -10.34
N ASP A 59 19.47 21.97 -10.66
CA ASP A 59 19.77 23.37 -10.99
C ASP A 59 18.98 23.85 -12.23
N CYS A 60 18.77 22.99 -13.23
CA CYS A 60 17.98 23.32 -14.41
C CYS A 60 16.48 23.45 -14.10
N TRP A 61 15.92 22.55 -13.27
CA TRP A 61 14.54 22.65 -12.82
C TRP A 61 14.30 23.89 -11.96
N LEU A 62 15.26 24.24 -11.12
CA LEU A 62 15.21 25.47 -10.32
C LEU A 62 15.18 26.71 -11.21
N LYS A 63 16.04 26.78 -12.25
CA LYS A 63 16.00 27.87 -13.25
C LYS A 63 14.68 27.93 -14.02
N SER A 64 13.95 26.82 -14.12
CA SER A 64 12.62 26.76 -14.73
C SER A 64 11.48 27.10 -13.75
N GLY A 65 11.79 27.45 -12.49
CA GLY A 65 10.81 27.79 -11.46
C GLY A 65 10.10 26.59 -10.83
N ASN A 66 10.50 25.36 -11.13
CA ASN A 66 9.86 24.16 -10.60
C ASN A 66 10.57 23.68 -9.33
N HIS A 67 10.24 24.32 -8.21
CA HIS A 67 10.81 24.04 -6.89
C HIS A 67 10.57 22.59 -6.43
N ALA A 68 9.38 22.03 -6.66
CA ALA A 68 9.04 20.68 -6.21
C ALA A 68 9.91 19.60 -6.89
N THR A 69 10.06 19.69 -8.21
CA THR A 69 10.90 18.75 -8.98
C THR A 69 12.38 18.96 -8.69
N ALA A 70 12.84 20.21 -8.58
CA ALA A 70 14.22 20.51 -8.19
C ALA A 70 14.57 19.91 -6.83
N ALA A 71 13.70 20.11 -5.81
CA ALA A 71 13.88 19.56 -4.47
C ALA A 71 14.02 18.03 -4.47
N ALA A 72 13.15 17.35 -5.21
CA ALA A 72 13.17 15.89 -5.31
C ALA A 72 14.45 15.37 -5.97
N ILE A 73 14.95 16.08 -6.98
CA ILE A 73 16.19 15.72 -7.67
C ILE A 73 17.41 15.98 -6.79
N TYR A 74 17.44 17.08 -6.03
CA TYR A 74 18.52 17.29 -5.05
C TYR A 74 18.50 16.26 -3.92
N GLU A 75 17.33 15.85 -3.43
CA GLU A 75 17.23 14.76 -2.45
C GLU A 75 17.80 13.45 -3.03
N GLN A 76 17.54 13.16 -4.30
CA GLN A 76 18.12 12.00 -4.98
C GLN A 76 19.64 12.13 -5.18
N ALA A 77 20.13 13.30 -5.60
CA ALA A 77 21.56 13.60 -5.72
C ALA A 77 22.29 13.37 -4.38
N ALA A 78 21.69 13.81 -3.27
CA ALA A 78 22.23 13.59 -1.94
C ALA A 78 22.41 12.10 -1.62
N LYS A 79 21.45 11.24 -2.01
CA LYS A 79 21.58 9.78 -1.82
C LYS A 79 22.78 9.22 -2.59
N TYR A 80 22.99 9.64 -3.84
CA TYR A 80 24.15 9.19 -4.61
C TYR A 80 25.48 9.67 -4.03
N PHE A 81 25.53 10.91 -3.52
CA PHE A 81 26.72 11.41 -2.83
C PHE A 81 26.99 10.70 -1.51
N ASN A 82 25.95 10.30 -0.77
CA ASN A 82 26.11 9.45 0.41
C ASN A 82 26.71 8.08 0.02
N LEU A 83 26.16 7.41 -1.01
CA LEU A 83 26.64 6.11 -1.50
C LEU A 83 28.10 6.16 -2.00
N SER A 84 28.55 7.29 -2.52
CA SER A 84 29.94 7.51 -2.97
C SER A 84 30.86 8.04 -1.86
N GLY A 85 30.36 8.26 -0.63
CA GLY A 85 31.15 8.78 0.49
C GLY A 85 31.48 10.29 0.41
N LYS A 86 30.82 11.03 -0.48
CA LYS A 86 31.04 12.47 -0.73
C LYS A 86 30.16 13.34 0.19
N ALA A 87 30.40 13.26 1.49
CA ALA A 87 29.57 13.90 2.53
C ALA A 87 29.39 15.43 2.38
N SER A 88 30.38 16.16 1.83
CA SER A 88 30.26 17.60 1.59
C SER A 88 29.22 17.93 0.49
N TYR A 89 29.22 17.14 -0.58
CA TYR A 89 28.28 17.28 -1.69
C TYR A 89 26.87 16.83 -1.30
N GLU A 90 26.76 15.75 -0.51
CA GLU A 90 25.51 15.30 0.10
C GLU A 90 24.86 16.44 0.90
N LYS A 91 25.58 17.03 1.87
CA LYS A 91 25.07 18.13 2.69
C LYS A 91 24.64 19.33 1.86
N THR A 92 25.37 19.63 0.79
CA THR A 92 25.03 20.73 -0.13
C THR A 92 23.72 20.45 -0.86
N CYS A 93 23.53 19.23 -1.37
CA CYS A 93 22.29 18.82 -2.02
C CYS A 93 21.12 18.78 -1.03
N LEU A 94 21.31 18.29 0.19
CA LEU A 94 20.27 18.29 1.23
C LEU A 94 19.83 19.71 1.60
N ARG A 95 20.75 20.68 1.68
CA ARG A 95 20.41 22.09 1.94
C ARG A 95 19.57 22.69 0.80
N LYS A 96 19.93 22.39 -0.45
CA LYS A 96 19.13 22.78 -1.62
C LYS A 96 17.75 22.13 -1.55
N ALA A 97 17.68 20.80 -1.42
CA ALA A 97 16.42 20.06 -1.30
C ALA A 97 15.50 20.61 -0.20
N PHE A 98 16.04 20.85 1.00
CA PHE A 98 15.34 21.45 2.13
C PHE A 98 14.70 22.80 1.76
N THR A 99 15.50 23.70 1.19
CA THR A 99 15.06 25.05 0.81
C THR A 99 13.94 24.98 -0.23
N GLU A 100 14.15 24.15 -1.26
CA GLU A 100 13.20 24.00 -2.36
C GLU A 100 11.89 23.32 -1.94
N PHE A 101 11.92 22.34 -1.02
CA PHE A 101 10.69 21.78 -0.45
C PHE A 101 9.91 22.82 0.36
N LEU A 102 10.59 23.68 1.11
CA LEU A 102 9.92 24.76 1.84
C LEU A 102 9.26 25.76 0.89
N LEU A 103 9.92 26.13 -0.20
CA LEU A 103 9.34 26.99 -1.22
C LEU A 103 8.14 26.32 -1.90
N ALA A 104 8.28 25.07 -2.33
CA ALA A 104 7.20 24.28 -2.93
C ALA A 104 5.99 24.18 -1.99
N SER A 105 6.19 24.00 -0.68
CA SER A 105 5.11 23.92 0.30
C SER A 105 4.28 25.21 0.42
N ARG A 106 4.83 26.36 0.01
CA ARG A 106 4.18 27.68 0.12
C ARG A 106 3.38 28.05 -1.13
N THR A 107 3.51 27.29 -2.22
CA THR A 107 2.71 27.50 -3.42
C THR A 107 1.22 27.37 -3.10
N SER A 108 0.40 28.27 -3.63
CA SER A 108 -1.05 28.33 -3.35
C SER A 108 -1.84 27.23 -4.07
N GLU A 109 -1.33 26.72 -5.18
CA GLU A 109 -2.04 25.82 -6.11
C GLU A 109 -1.86 24.32 -5.81
N ILE A 110 -1.13 23.96 -4.75
CA ILE A 110 -0.88 22.56 -4.39
C ILE A 110 -1.92 22.02 -3.42
N SER A 111 -2.17 20.71 -3.48
CA SER A 111 -3.06 20.04 -2.54
C SER A 111 -2.51 20.09 -1.10
N VAL A 112 -3.40 19.95 -0.11
CA VAL A 112 -2.98 19.90 1.31
C VAL A 112 -2.06 18.71 1.57
N LEU A 113 -2.32 17.57 0.92
CA LEU A 113 -1.49 16.37 1.03
C LEU A 113 -0.09 16.59 0.44
N ASP A 114 0.02 17.25 -0.72
CA ASP A 114 1.32 17.58 -1.32
C ASP A 114 2.10 18.55 -0.43
N ARG A 115 1.41 19.55 0.14
CA ARG A 115 2.02 20.49 1.09
C ARG A 115 2.56 19.76 2.32
N ALA A 116 1.79 18.85 2.91
CA ALA A 116 2.23 18.03 4.03
C ALA A 116 3.41 17.11 3.63
N SER A 117 3.37 16.53 2.43
CA SER A 117 4.46 15.73 1.85
C SER A 117 5.76 16.49 1.69
N PHE A 118 5.72 17.73 1.19
CA PHE A 118 6.91 18.58 1.07
C PHE A 118 7.46 18.97 2.45
N LEU A 119 6.61 19.31 3.42
CA LEU A 119 7.06 19.60 4.79
C LEU A 119 7.71 18.37 5.45
N PHE A 120 7.15 17.19 5.24
CA PHE A 120 7.72 15.93 5.73
C PHE A 120 9.10 15.65 5.12
N ARG A 121 9.26 15.82 3.80
CA ARG A 121 10.56 15.64 3.14
C ARG A 121 11.58 16.70 3.59
N ALA A 122 11.16 17.96 3.74
CA ALA A 122 11.99 19.01 4.32
C ALA A 122 12.44 18.64 5.75
N ALA A 123 11.56 18.06 6.56
CA ALA A 123 11.92 17.60 7.90
C ALA A 123 13.00 16.51 7.85
N LYS A 124 12.89 15.55 6.92
CA LYS A 124 13.93 14.53 6.72
C LYS A 124 15.27 15.15 6.32
N CYS A 125 15.29 16.09 5.38
CA CYS A 125 16.51 16.81 5.02
C CYS A 125 17.11 17.55 6.22
N SER A 126 16.29 18.23 7.03
CA SER A 126 16.71 18.93 8.26
C SER A 126 17.34 17.98 9.27
N SER A 127 16.71 16.82 9.51
CA SER A 127 17.22 15.79 10.41
C SER A 127 18.57 15.24 9.94
N SER A 128 18.71 14.94 8.65
CA SER A 128 19.98 14.50 8.03
C SER A 128 21.08 15.57 8.09
N LEU A 129 20.70 16.85 8.11
CA LEU A 129 21.63 17.97 8.30
C LEU A 129 22.01 18.21 9.77
N GLY A 130 21.39 17.50 10.71
CA GLY A 130 21.65 17.60 12.15
C GLY A 130 20.74 18.58 12.90
N ASP A 131 19.76 19.21 12.24
CA ASP A 131 18.80 20.13 12.87
C ASP A 131 17.50 19.38 13.22
N GLN A 132 17.51 18.74 14.38
CA GLN A 132 16.39 17.95 14.90
C GLN A 132 15.20 18.82 15.34
N ASP A 133 15.45 20.03 15.83
CA ASP A 133 14.38 20.94 16.29
C ASP A 133 13.55 21.45 15.11
N THR A 134 14.20 21.83 14.00
CA THR A 134 13.51 22.19 12.77
C THR A 134 12.80 20.98 12.15
N ALA A 135 13.44 19.80 12.15
CA ALA A 135 12.79 18.57 11.69
C ALA A 135 11.50 18.27 12.46
N LYS A 136 11.56 18.30 13.80
CA LYS A 136 10.40 18.08 14.67
C LYS A 136 9.29 19.09 14.42
N ARG A 137 9.61 20.39 14.30
CA ARG A 137 8.61 21.44 14.01
C ARG A 137 7.94 21.23 12.65
N LEU A 138 8.69 20.84 11.63
CA LEU A 138 8.14 20.57 10.29
C LEU A 138 7.27 19.32 10.26
N LEU A 139 7.66 18.25 10.96
CA LEU A 139 6.84 17.04 11.10
C LEU A 139 5.53 17.31 11.84
N LEU A 140 5.56 18.08 12.94
CA LEU A 140 4.35 18.49 13.66
C LEU A 140 3.41 19.28 12.74
N LYS A 141 3.96 20.25 11.99
CA LYS A 141 3.17 21.03 11.04
C LYS A 141 2.56 20.19 9.92
N ALA A 142 3.31 19.22 9.38
CA ALA A 142 2.81 18.30 8.38
C ALA A 142 1.69 17.41 8.95
N CYS A 143 1.87 16.88 10.16
CA CYS A 143 0.89 16.09 10.88
C CYS A 143 -0.41 16.87 11.10
N ASP A 144 -0.32 18.09 11.63
CA ASP A 144 -1.50 18.91 11.95
C ASP A 144 -2.29 19.33 10.70
N LEU A 145 -1.59 19.63 9.60
CA LEU A 145 -2.23 19.88 8.30
C LEU A 145 -3.00 18.65 7.81
N SER A 146 -2.40 17.46 7.89
CA SER A 146 -3.04 16.23 7.48
C SER A 146 -4.23 15.87 8.38
N LEU A 147 -4.13 16.03 9.69
CA LEU A 147 -5.24 15.77 10.63
C LEU A 147 -6.42 16.72 10.40
N SER A 148 -6.14 18.01 10.21
CA SER A 148 -7.20 19.00 9.96
C SER A 148 -7.94 18.71 8.64
N SER A 149 -7.19 18.36 7.59
CA SER A 149 -7.75 17.96 6.29
C SER A 149 -8.57 16.67 6.41
N ALA A 150 -8.05 15.67 7.13
CA ALA A 150 -8.73 14.40 7.36
C ALA A 150 -10.06 14.60 8.09
N ALA A 151 -10.09 15.42 9.14
CA ALA A 151 -11.30 15.73 9.89
C ALA A 151 -12.34 16.47 9.04
N SER A 152 -11.90 17.39 8.16
CA SER A 152 -12.76 18.08 7.21
C SER A 152 -13.38 17.10 6.20
N SER A 153 -12.56 16.28 5.53
CA SER A 153 -13.06 15.28 4.58
C SER A 153 -13.97 14.25 5.26
N PHE A 154 -13.66 13.83 6.48
CA PHE A 154 -14.53 12.94 7.26
C PHE A 154 -15.91 13.56 7.51
N SER A 155 -15.95 14.85 7.90
CA SER A 155 -17.20 15.58 8.12
C SER A 155 -18.02 15.75 6.85
N ASN A 156 -17.35 15.81 5.69
CA ASN A 156 -17.97 15.88 4.36
C ASN A 156 -18.37 14.50 3.78
N ASN A 157 -18.18 13.40 4.53
CA ASN A 157 -18.36 12.01 4.08
C ASN A 157 -17.42 11.58 2.94
N GLU A 158 -16.30 12.28 2.74
CA GLU A 158 -15.22 11.93 1.81
C GLU A 158 -14.24 10.97 2.52
N TYR A 159 -14.71 9.77 2.85
CA TYR A 159 -13.98 8.86 3.73
C TYR A 159 -12.67 8.34 3.13
N ASP A 160 -12.57 8.25 1.80
CA ASP A 160 -11.35 7.87 1.08
C ASP A 160 -10.24 8.93 1.23
N SER A 161 -10.60 10.21 1.05
CA SER A 161 -9.72 11.35 1.30
C SER A 161 -9.32 11.40 2.77
N ALA A 162 -10.27 11.21 3.70
CA ALA A 162 -10.00 11.21 5.13
C ALA A 162 -8.97 10.14 5.51
N VAL A 163 -9.15 8.89 5.06
CA VAL A 163 -8.22 7.79 5.30
C VAL A 163 -6.83 8.11 4.74
N THR A 164 -6.75 8.65 3.52
CA THR A 164 -5.47 9.03 2.90
C THR A 164 -4.69 10.02 3.74
N HIS A 165 -5.36 11.06 4.25
CA HIS A 165 -4.74 12.07 5.10
C HIS A 165 -4.37 11.52 6.49
N TYR A 166 -5.21 10.69 7.10
CA TYR A 166 -4.88 10.04 8.38
C TYR A 166 -3.68 9.09 8.27
N LEU A 167 -3.56 8.32 7.17
CA LEU A 167 -2.38 7.48 6.92
C LEU A 167 -1.10 8.31 6.80
N PHE A 168 -1.18 9.48 6.17
CA PHE A 168 -0.04 10.40 6.13
C PHE A 168 0.30 10.97 7.52
N ALA A 169 -0.72 11.28 8.33
CA ALA A 169 -0.52 11.72 9.71
C ALA A 169 0.13 10.64 10.59
N ILE A 170 -0.23 9.36 10.42
CA ILE A 170 0.45 8.22 11.07
C ILE A 170 1.94 8.23 10.72
N LYS A 171 2.28 8.32 9.43
CA LYS A 171 3.67 8.40 8.97
C LYS A 171 4.45 9.52 9.66
N CYS A 172 3.83 10.69 9.88
CA CYS A 172 4.45 11.78 10.64
C CYS A 172 4.64 11.44 12.12
N CYS A 173 3.65 10.82 12.77
CA CYS A 173 3.74 10.42 14.18
C CYS A 173 4.81 9.36 14.42
N THR A 174 4.92 8.38 13.52
CA THR A 174 5.95 7.34 13.56
C THR A 174 7.35 7.95 13.51
N GLU A 175 7.59 8.90 12.61
CA GLU A 175 8.89 9.59 12.48
C GLU A 175 9.17 10.54 13.65
N LEU A 176 8.13 11.09 14.29
CA LEU A 176 8.26 11.86 15.54
C LEU A 176 8.56 10.98 16.76
N GLY A 177 8.31 9.68 16.68
CA GLY A 177 8.32 8.76 17.83
C GLY A 177 7.15 8.97 18.79
N ASP A 178 6.07 9.65 18.37
CA ASP A 178 4.89 9.92 19.20
C ASP A 178 3.90 8.75 19.12
N LYS A 179 4.15 7.73 19.94
CA LYS A 179 3.35 6.49 19.97
C LYS A 179 1.92 6.71 20.44
N GLU A 180 1.68 7.69 21.30
CA GLU A 180 0.33 7.97 21.77
C GLU A 180 -0.52 8.59 20.66
N LYS A 181 0.00 9.64 20.00
CA LYS A 181 -0.69 10.27 18.87
C LYS A 181 -0.84 9.28 17.71
N GLU A 182 0.17 8.47 17.42
CA GLU A 182 0.10 7.39 16.43
C GLU A 182 -1.11 6.47 16.68
N ARG A 183 -1.30 5.96 17.91
CA ARG A 183 -2.47 5.13 18.27
C ARG A 183 -3.80 5.86 18.09
N GLN A 184 -3.87 7.12 18.52
CA GLN A 184 -5.09 7.93 18.35
C GLN A 184 -5.46 8.04 16.87
N VAL A 185 -4.49 8.32 16.00
CA VAL A 185 -4.73 8.44 14.56
C VAL A 185 -5.10 7.08 13.94
N HIS A 186 -4.50 5.97 14.37
CA HIS A 186 -4.93 4.63 13.92
C HIS A 186 -6.41 4.35 14.24
N SER A 187 -6.90 4.78 15.41
CA SER A 187 -8.33 4.67 15.75
C SER A 187 -9.22 5.49 14.81
N LEU A 188 -8.77 6.67 14.39
CA LEU A 188 -9.51 7.51 13.43
C LEU A 188 -9.52 6.91 12.01
N VAL A 189 -8.39 6.33 11.56
CA VAL A 189 -8.35 5.58 10.29
C VAL A 189 -9.35 4.43 10.33
N ARG A 190 -9.35 3.66 11.42
CA ARG A 190 -10.24 2.53 11.61
C ARG A 190 -11.70 2.94 11.48
N GLU A 191 -12.11 4.00 12.19
CA GLU A 191 -13.48 4.51 12.10
C GLU A 191 -13.83 4.95 10.67
N SER A 192 -12.91 5.67 10.01
CA SER A 192 -13.09 6.14 8.64
C SER A 192 -13.21 4.99 7.63
N LEU A 193 -12.42 3.91 7.79
CA LEU A 193 -12.50 2.71 6.97
C LEU A 193 -13.84 1.97 7.14
N ILE A 194 -14.34 1.86 8.37
CA ILE A 194 -15.66 1.25 8.63
C ILE A 194 -16.77 2.06 7.95
N ARG A 195 -16.71 3.39 8.04
CA ARG A 195 -17.65 4.29 7.36
C ARG A 195 -17.56 4.16 5.84
N LEU A 196 -16.34 4.13 5.29
CA LEU A 196 -16.10 3.91 3.86
C LEU A 196 -16.70 2.57 3.40
N ILE A 197 -16.45 1.47 4.11
CA ILE A 197 -17.00 0.15 3.77
C ILE A 197 -18.53 0.16 3.84
N ASN A 198 -19.12 0.78 4.88
CA ASN A 198 -20.58 0.90 5.00
C ASN A 198 -21.20 1.78 3.91
N SER A 199 -20.43 2.71 3.34
CA SER A 199 -20.88 3.54 2.21
C SER A 199 -20.85 2.78 0.88
N LEU A 200 -20.13 1.65 0.79
CA LEU A 200 -20.13 0.81 -0.41
C LEU A 200 -21.50 0.13 -0.57
N THR A 201 -22.15 0.44 -1.67
CA THR A 201 -23.40 -0.19 -2.11
C THR A 201 -23.16 -1.26 -3.19
N VAL A 202 -24.19 -2.03 -3.54
CA VAL A 202 -24.14 -3.00 -4.66
C VAL A 202 -23.81 -2.33 -6.00
N THR A 203 -24.16 -1.05 -6.15
CA THR A 203 -23.89 -0.24 -7.35
C THR A 203 -22.53 0.45 -7.33
N SER A 204 -21.69 0.22 -6.32
CA SER A 204 -20.36 0.83 -6.27
C SER A 204 -19.53 0.39 -7.46
N SER A 205 -18.77 1.33 -8.03
CA SER A 205 -17.94 1.05 -9.19
C SER A 205 -16.76 0.15 -8.83
N ARG A 206 -16.26 -0.63 -9.80
CA ARG A 206 -15.04 -1.44 -9.63
C ARG A 206 -13.84 -0.60 -9.18
N GLU A 207 -13.79 0.67 -9.57
CA GLU A 207 -12.75 1.61 -9.16
C GLU A 207 -12.86 1.98 -7.68
N GLN A 208 -14.07 2.18 -7.15
CA GLN A 208 -14.30 2.42 -5.72
C GLN A 208 -13.86 1.22 -4.87
N PHE A 209 -14.15 0.00 -5.33
CA PHE A 209 -13.64 -1.22 -4.70
C PHE A 209 -12.11 -1.29 -4.73
N ALA A 210 -11.48 -1.05 -5.88
CA ALA A 210 -10.02 -1.09 -6.00
C ALA A 210 -9.33 -0.04 -5.12
N SER A 211 -9.88 1.19 -5.07
CA SER A 211 -9.40 2.26 -4.21
C SER A 211 -9.51 1.88 -2.73
N THR A 212 -10.68 1.41 -2.29
CA THR A 212 -10.90 0.95 -0.91
C THR A 212 -9.95 -0.20 -0.56
N GLN A 213 -9.78 -1.17 -1.46
CA GLN A 213 -8.85 -2.27 -1.29
C GLN A 213 -7.41 -1.78 -1.08
N SER A 214 -6.97 -0.79 -1.87
CA SER A 214 -5.65 -0.20 -1.73
C SER A 214 -5.48 0.54 -0.40
N LEU A 215 -6.50 1.26 0.07
CA LEU A 215 -6.46 1.97 1.34
C LEU A 215 -6.35 1.00 2.53
N ILE A 216 -7.14 -0.08 2.52
CA ILE A 216 -7.05 -1.12 3.56
C ILE A 216 -5.64 -1.73 3.55
N LYS A 217 -5.10 -2.09 2.37
CA LYS A 217 -3.73 -2.62 2.25
C LYS A 217 -2.67 -1.67 2.82
N ASN A 218 -2.77 -0.39 2.46
CA ASN A 218 -1.82 0.62 2.95
C ASN A 218 -1.89 0.76 4.48
N TRP A 219 -3.09 0.74 5.06
CA TRP A 219 -3.24 0.75 6.52
C TRP A 219 -2.65 -0.49 7.18
N PHE A 220 -2.88 -1.69 6.65
CA PHE A 220 -2.25 -2.91 7.15
C PHE A 220 -0.73 -2.82 7.10
N ALA A 221 -0.17 -2.35 5.99
CA ALA A 221 1.27 -2.16 5.85
C ALA A 221 1.84 -1.19 6.92
N THR A 222 1.11 -0.12 7.26
CA THR A 222 1.54 0.80 8.33
C THR A 222 1.50 0.16 9.72
N LEU A 223 0.58 -0.76 9.98
CA LEU A 223 0.52 -1.47 11.26
C LEU A 223 1.63 -2.52 11.39
N THR A 224 1.94 -3.23 10.30
CA THR A 224 2.91 -4.33 10.32
C THR A 224 4.35 -3.85 10.21
N SER A 225 4.63 -2.68 9.63
CA SER A 225 5.99 -2.13 9.56
C SER A 225 6.60 -1.82 10.92
N ASN A 226 5.76 -1.64 11.95
CA ASN A 226 6.18 -1.44 13.33
C ASN A 226 6.17 -2.80 14.06
N ASN A 227 7.22 -3.59 13.85
CA ASN A 227 7.44 -4.99 14.28
C ASN A 227 7.20 -5.36 15.76
N ASP A 228 6.78 -4.44 16.63
CA ASP A 228 6.97 -4.58 18.07
C ASP A 228 5.71 -4.52 18.95
N SER A 229 4.50 -4.68 18.42
CA SER A 229 3.37 -4.82 19.35
C SER A 229 2.32 -5.85 18.96
N LYS A 230 2.15 -6.82 19.85
CA LYS A 230 0.94 -7.64 20.00
C LYS A 230 -0.34 -6.77 19.95
N GLU A 231 -0.23 -5.53 20.42
CA GLU A 231 -1.29 -4.51 20.38
C GLU A 231 -1.69 -4.14 18.94
N HIS A 232 -0.75 -3.93 18.01
CA HIS A 232 -1.05 -3.63 16.60
C HIS A 232 -1.73 -4.83 15.92
N LEU A 233 -1.31 -6.05 16.21
CA LEU A 233 -1.97 -7.26 15.71
C LEU A 233 -3.39 -7.39 16.26
N GLU A 234 -3.61 -7.02 17.53
CA GLU A 234 -4.93 -7.02 18.13
C GLU A 234 -5.84 -5.94 17.52
N GLN A 235 -5.33 -4.72 17.31
CA GLN A 235 -6.06 -3.64 16.63
C GLN A 235 -6.39 -3.99 15.18
N ALA A 236 -5.42 -4.57 14.46
CA ALA A 236 -5.61 -5.12 13.13
C ALA A 236 -6.75 -6.14 13.17
N SER A 237 -6.61 -7.21 13.95
CA SER A 237 -7.61 -8.27 14.14
C SER A 237 -9.02 -7.74 14.46
N LYS A 238 -9.11 -6.72 15.32
CA LYS A 238 -10.38 -6.10 15.70
C LYS A 238 -11.00 -5.30 14.55
N LEU A 239 -10.20 -4.53 13.78
CA LEU A 239 -10.73 -3.87 12.57
C LEU A 239 -11.15 -4.92 11.54
N VAL A 240 -10.35 -5.96 11.33
CA VAL A 240 -10.70 -7.04 10.40
C VAL A 240 -12.09 -7.56 10.73
N SER A 241 -12.33 -7.91 11.99
CA SER A 241 -13.61 -8.40 12.46
C SER A 241 -14.73 -7.41 12.13
N GLU A 242 -14.54 -6.11 12.40
CA GLU A 242 -15.55 -5.09 12.14
C GLU A 242 -15.78 -4.82 10.65
N CYS A 243 -14.74 -4.84 9.83
CA CYS A 243 -14.82 -4.73 8.37
C CYS A 243 -15.57 -5.91 7.77
N ILE A 244 -15.28 -7.12 8.26
CA ILE A 244 -15.96 -8.35 7.87
C ILE A 244 -17.44 -8.29 8.30
N ASP A 245 -17.72 -7.91 9.55
CA ASP A 245 -19.08 -7.78 10.05
C ASP A 245 -19.87 -6.71 9.27
N ALA A 246 -19.24 -5.57 8.94
CA ALA A 246 -19.80 -4.54 8.09
C ALA A 246 -20.10 -5.09 6.68
N ALA A 247 -19.14 -5.78 6.06
CA ALA A 247 -19.30 -6.40 4.75
C ALA A 247 -20.44 -7.43 4.73
N PHE A 248 -20.58 -8.25 5.77
CA PHE A 248 -21.66 -9.22 5.91
C PHE A 248 -23.02 -8.57 6.12
N LYS A 249 -23.10 -7.45 6.86
CA LYS A 249 -24.36 -6.68 6.99
C LYS A 249 -24.86 -6.16 5.63
N ILE A 250 -23.95 -5.78 4.74
CA ILE A 250 -24.29 -5.34 3.38
C ILE A 250 -24.74 -6.51 2.49
N LYS A 251 -24.44 -7.75 2.89
CA LYS A 251 -24.73 -8.99 2.13
C LYS A 251 -24.18 -8.96 0.70
N ASN A 252 -23.08 -8.23 0.49
CA ASN A 252 -22.43 -8.12 -0.81
C ASN A 252 -21.17 -9.00 -0.84
N PRO A 253 -21.16 -10.10 -1.62
CA PRO A 253 -20.04 -11.02 -1.69
C PRO A 253 -18.76 -10.38 -2.21
N ASN A 254 -18.85 -9.35 -3.06
CA ASN A 254 -17.68 -8.65 -3.59
C ASN A 254 -16.94 -7.86 -2.49
N ILE A 255 -17.67 -7.25 -1.56
CA ILE A 255 -17.07 -6.54 -0.41
C ILE A 255 -16.38 -7.56 0.50
N VAL A 256 -17.06 -8.67 0.82
CA VAL A 256 -16.49 -9.73 1.67
C VAL A 256 -15.23 -10.31 1.04
N GLN A 257 -15.27 -10.65 -0.25
CA GLN A 257 -14.10 -11.15 -0.98
C GLN A 257 -12.97 -10.11 -1.02
N MET A 258 -13.27 -8.84 -1.25
CA MET A 258 -12.28 -7.75 -1.23
C MET A 258 -11.58 -7.68 0.13
N VAL A 259 -12.35 -7.64 1.23
CA VAL A 259 -11.80 -7.60 2.59
C VAL A 259 -10.93 -8.83 2.83
N LEU A 260 -11.44 -10.04 2.57
CA LEU A 260 -10.68 -11.29 2.75
C LEU A 260 -9.38 -11.32 1.95
N ASN A 261 -9.41 -10.87 0.68
CA ASN A 261 -8.21 -10.79 -0.16
C ASN A 261 -7.16 -9.88 0.46
N VAL A 262 -7.55 -8.73 1.03
CA VAL A 262 -6.59 -7.83 1.67
C VAL A 262 -5.93 -8.49 2.87
N LEU A 263 -6.70 -9.20 3.68
CA LEU A 263 -6.19 -9.88 4.88
C LEU A 263 -5.18 -10.95 4.53
N LEU A 264 -5.53 -11.82 3.59
CA LEU A 264 -4.69 -12.94 3.19
C LEU A 264 -3.42 -12.46 2.50
N CYS A 265 -3.48 -11.36 1.74
CA CYS A 265 -2.28 -10.75 1.18
C CYS A 265 -1.38 -10.08 2.23
N SER A 266 -1.93 -9.70 3.40
CA SER A 266 -1.18 -8.95 4.42
C SER A 266 -0.51 -9.86 5.43
N ASP A 267 -1.28 -10.76 6.04
CA ASP A 267 -0.80 -11.76 7.00
C ASP A 267 -1.77 -12.97 7.03
N PRO A 268 -1.41 -14.10 6.39
CA PRO A 268 -2.25 -15.29 6.37
C PRO A 268 -2.55 -15.86 7.75
N THR A 269 -1.63 -15.71 8.71
CA THR A 269 -1.79 -16.25 10.07
C THR A 269 -2.81 -15.45 10.86
N LEU A 270 -2.73 -14.11 10.78
CA LEU A 270 -3.72 -13.21 11.36
C LEU A 270 -5.10 -13.41 10.71
N ALA A 271 -5.13 -13.56 9.38
CA ALA A 271 -6.37 -13.83 8.66
C ALA A 271 -7.04 -15.12 9.15
N LEU A 272 -6.25 -16.19 9.35
CA LEU A 272 -6.73 -17.45 9.89
C LEU A 272 -7.30 -17.29 11.31
N ASP A 273 -6.59 -16.59 12.19
CA ASP A 273 -7.03 -16.41 13.56
C ASP A 273 -8.28 -15.53 13.68
N VAL A 274 -8.44 -14.55 12.77
CA VAL A 274 -9.67 -13.79 12.66
C VAL A 274 -10.81 -14.69 12.15
N LEU A 275 -10.59 -15.47 11.09
CA LEU A 275 -11.62 -16.35 10.52
C LEU A 275 -12.09 -17.45 11.47
N LYS A 276 -11.25 -17.88 12.42
CA LYS A 276 -11.61 -18.80 13.51
C LYS A 276 -12.58 -18.20 14.53
N ARG A 277 -12.78 -16.87 14.54
CA ARG A 277 -13.69 -16.25 15.50
C ARG A 277 -15.14 -16.67 15.18
N PRO A 278 -15.89 -17.21 16.15
CA PRO A 278 -17.26 -17.71 15.93
C PRO A 278 -18.19 -16.76 15.15
N PRO A 279 -18.28 -15.43 15.43
CA PRO A 279 -19.18 -14.55 14.69
C PRO A 279 -18.86 -14.45 13.20
N ILE A 280 -17.57 -14.49 12.87
CA ILE A 280 -17.08 -14.41 11.48
C ILE A 280 -17.33 -15.74 10.77
N THR A 281 -17.03 -16.86 11.43
CA THR A 281 -17.31 -18.19 10.91
C THR A 281 -18.80 -18.35 10.60
N ILE A 282 -19.69 -17.96 11.52
CA ILE A 282 -21.15 -18.01 11.34
C ILE A 282 -21.60 -17.14 10.15
N SER A 283 -21.07 -15.92 10.05
CA SER A 283 -21.44 -15.00 8.97
C SER A 283 -20.95 -15.50 7.60
N LEU A 284 -19.74 -16.08 7.55
CA LEU A 284 -19.15 -16.66 6.35
C LEU A 284 -19.92 -17.90 5.89
N VAL A 285 -20.30 -18.77 6.83
CA VAL A 285 -21.19 -19.90 6.59
C VAL A 285 -22.53 -19.43 6.02
N SER A 286 -23.15 -18.43 6.65
CA SER A 286 -24.44 -17.87 6.20
C SER A 286 -24.34 -17.30 4.78
N LEU A 287 -23.26 -16.58 4.46
CA LEU A 287 -23.01 -16.07 3.11
C LEU A 287 -22.84 -17.20 2.10
N ILE A 288 -22.02 -18.20 2.41
CA ILE A 288 -21.80 -19.35 1.53
C ILE A 288 -23.12 -20.09 1.28
N SER A 289 -23.92 -20.33 2.32
CA SER A 289 -25.25 -20.93 2.19
C SER A 289 -26.17 -20.08 1.34
N SER A 290 -26.14 -18.75 1.49
CA SER A 290 -26.98 -17.85 0.67
C SER A 290 -26.55 -17.80 -0.79
N LEU A 291 -25.24 -17.83 -1.09
CA LEU A 291 -24.70 -17.87 -2.45
C LEU A 291 -25.05 -19.20 -3.12
N SER A 292 -24.89 -20.30 -2.38
CA SER A 292 -25.29 -21.64 -2.79
C SER A 292 -26.78 -21.75 -3.11
N ALA A 293 -27.66 -21.29 -2.21
CA ALA A 293 -29.10 -21.41 -2.37
C ALA A 293 -29.64 -20.60 -3.57
N LYS A 294 -28.98 -19.50 -3.93
CA LYS A 294 -29.43 -18.65 -5.03
C LYS A 294 -29.05 -19.15 -6.42
N ASN A 295 -28.19 -20.19 -6.55
CA ASN A 295 -27.60 -20.62 -7.83
C ASN A 295 -26.95 -19.45 -8.63
N GLN A 296 -26.71 -18.31 -7.99
CA GLN A 296 -26.17 -17.10 -8.62
C GLN A 296 -24.65 -17.10 -8.44
N ASP A 297 -23.95 -16.91 -9.56
CA ASP A 297 -22.49 -16.75 -9.67
C ASP A 297 -21.66 -17.81 -8.95
N ASN A 298 -21.68 -19.04 -9.49
CA ASN A 298 -20.71 -20.10 -9.17
C ASN A 298 -19.26 -19.59 -9.16
N PHE A 299 -18.95 -18.52 -9.91
CA PHE A 299 -17.66 -17.86 -9.92
C PHE A 299 -17.27 -17.23 -8.58
N LEU A 300 -18.18 -16.52 -7.90
CA LEU A 300 -17.89 -15.86 -6.62
C LEU A 300 -17.73 -16.88 -5.50
N LEU A 301 -18.63 -17.86 -5.44
CA LEU A 301 -18.52 -18.97 -4.51
C LEU A 301 -17.22 -19.76 -4.76
N SER A 302 -16.90 -20.09 -6.02
CA SER A 302 -15.65 -20.77 -6.36
C SER A 302 -14.42 -19.93 -6.00
N SER A 303 -14.45 -18.61 -6.21
CA SER A 303 -13.31 -17.74 -5.90
C SER A 303 -13.09 -17.63 -4.40
N LEU A 304 -14.16 -17.50 -3.61
CA LEU A 304 -14.09 -17.46 -2.16
C LEU A 304 -13.62 -18.80 -1.59
N LEU A 305 -14.10 -19.91 -2.14
CA LEU A 305 -13.64 -21.24 -1.77
C LEU A 305 -12.18 -21.47 -2.16
N GLN A 306 -11.76 -21.12 -3.38
CA GLN A 306 -10.36 -21.20 -3.80
C GLN A 306 -9.46 -20.39 -2.88
N LEU A 307 -9.86 -19.17 -2.53
CA LEU A 307 -9.14 -18.32 -1.61
C LEU A 307 -8.97 -18.99 -0.25
N LEU A 308 -10.05 -19.54 0.30
CA LEU A 308 -10.02 -20.22 1.59
C LEU A 308 -9.23 -21.55 1.53
N PHE A 309 -9.30 -22.30 0.43
CA PHE A 309 -8.61 -23.58 0.28
C PHE A 309 -7.12 -23.42 0.00
N LYS A 310 -6.74 -22.43 -0.82
CA LYS A 310 -5.36 -22.20 -1.22
C LYS A 310 -4.52 -21.63 -0.07
N GLU A 311 -5.09 -20.71 0.70
CA GLU A 311 -4.33 -19.91 1.67
C GLU A 311 -4.51 -20.38 3.12
N LEU A 312 -5.63 -21.02 3.50
CA LEU A 312 -5.96 -21.28 4.93
C LEU A 312 -5.86 -22.74 5.38
N SER A 313 -5.23 -23.61 4.60
CA SER A 313 -5.21 -25.07 4.77
C SER A 313 -6.61 -25.70 4.69
N GLY A 314 -6.76 -26.75 3.89
CA GLY A 314 -8.05 -27.43 3.70
C GLY A 314 -8.69 -27.90 5.00
N THR A 315 -7.89 -28.19 6.04
CA THR A 315 -8.33 -28.62 7.36
C THR A 315 -9.18 -27.58 8.11
N PHE A 316 -8.96 -26.28 7.92
CA PHE A 316 -9.79 -25.24 8.53
C PHE A 316 -11.22 -25.31 7.99
N LEU A 317 -11.41 -25.35 6.67
CA LEU A 317 -12.75 -25.38 6.09
C LEU A 317 -13.51 -26.65 6.48
N ILE A 318 -12.83 -27.78 6.59
CA ILE A 318 -13.51 -29.04 6.88
C ILE A 318 -14.01 -29.12 8.32
N ASN A 319 -13.28 -28.53 9.27
CA ASN A 319 -13.64 -28.64 10.68
C ASN A 319 -14.71 -27.63 11.11
N TYR A 320 -14.95 -26.58 10.33
CA TYR A 320 -15.77 -25.44 10.75
C TYR A 320 -16.96 -25.13 9.82
N LEU A 321 -17.06 -25.74 8.63
CA LEU A 321 -18.23 -25.61 7.77
C LEU A 321 -19.32 -26.61 8.16
N PRO A 322 -20.62 -26.21 8.18
CA PRO A 322 -21.71 -27.15 8.39
C PRO A 322 -21.76 -28.21 7.28
N ASP A 323 -22.22 -29.42 7.63
CA ASP A 323 -22.32 -30.55 6.68
C ASP A 323 -23.11 -30.18 5.42
N ALA A 324 -24.19 -29.40 5.53
CA ALA A 324 -24.96 -28.94 4.38
C ALA A 324 -24.12 -28.11 3.38
N VAL A 325 -23.22 -27.28 3.89
CA VAL A 325 -22.29 -26.48 3.07
C VAL A 325 -21.22 -27.38 2.46
N LEU A 326 -20.69 -28.34 3.22
CA LEU A 326 -19.73 -29.34 2.74
C LEU A 326 -20.32 -30.22 1.62
N GLN A 327 -21.60 -30.61 1.72
CA GLN A 327 -22.30 -31.36 0.68
C GLN A 327 -22.52 -30.53 -0.59
N HIS A 328 -22.85 -29.24 -0.45
CA HIS A 328 -22.97 -28.36 -1.61
C HIS A 328 -21.60 -28.09 -2.25
N LEU A 329 -20.56 -27.88 -1.44
CA LEU A 329 -19.16 -27.80 -1.85
C LEU A 329 -18.75 -29.03 -2.63
N LYS A 330 -19.10 -30.23 -2.17
CA LYS A 330 -18.84 -31.49 -2.87
C LYS A 330 -19.49 -31.51 -4.25
N LYS A 331 -20.74 -31.06 -4.37
CA LYS A 331 -21.47 -30.98 -5.65
C LYS A 331 -20.81 -29.98 -6.62
N SER A 332 -20.37 -28.82 -6.11
CA SER A 332 -19.68 -27.77 -6.88
C SER A 332 -18.21 -28.10 -7.20
N LEU A 333 -17.49 -28.78 -6.31
CA LEU A 333 -16.09 -29.20 -6.50
C LEU A 333 -15.99 -30.34 -7.51
N LYS A 334 -16.99 -31.24 -7.56
CA LYS A 334 -17.10 -32.28 -8.58
C LYS A 334 -17.15 -31.70 -10.01
N THR A 335 -17.58 -30.44 -10.14
CA THR A 335 -17.65 -29.71 -11.42
C THR A 335 -16.46 -28.78 -11.68
N LEU A 336 -15.70 -28.34 -10.66
CA LEU A 336 -14.69 -27.28 -10.81
C LEU A 336 -13.22 -27.71 -10.59
N LEU A 337 -12.86 -28.60 -9.67
CA LEU A 337 -11.43 -28.78 -9.29
C LEU A 337 -11.10 -30.15 -8.66
N LEU A 338 -11.02 -31.21 -9.47
CA LEU A 338 -10.48 -32.51 -9.01
C LEU A 338 -8.94 -32.57 -8.98
N ASN A 339 -8.24 -31.66 -9.68
CA ASN A 339 -6.78 -31.75 -9.85
C ASN A 339 -5.95 -30.89 -8.87
N GLN A 340 -6.58 -30.04 -8.04
CA GLN A 340 -5.87 -29.16 -7.09
C GLN A 340 -6.36 -29.25 -5.64
N THR A 341 -7.23 -30.22 -5.35
CA THR A 341 -7.77 -30.42 -4.00
C THR A 341 -6.76 -31.19 -3.12
N PRO A 342 -6.45 -30.72 -1.88
CA PRO A 342 -5.58 -31.44 -0.95
C PRO A 342 -6.10 -32.86 -0.63
N GLU A 343 -5.23 -33.86 -0.52
CA GLU A 343 -5.61 -35.26 -0.28
C GLU A 343 -6.43 -35.46 1.02
N GLU A 344 -6.14 -34.70 2.06
CA GLU A 344 -6.89 -34.72 3.33
C GLU A 344 -8.36 -34.31 3.14
N LEU A 345 -8.63 -33.37 2.23
CA LEU A 345 -9.98 -32.95 1.86
C LEU A 345 -10.67 -34.04 1.04
N LYS A 346 -9.96 -34.66 0.10
CA LYS A 346 -10.50 -35.78 -0.70
C LYS A 346 -10.95 -36.92 0.21
N LEU A 347 -10.13 -37.29 1.20
CA LEU A 347 -10.44 -38.31 2.21
C LEU A 347 -11.69 -37.97 3.02
N LYS A 348 -11.80 -36.76 3.58
CA LYS A 348 -13.01 -36.38 4.34
C LYS A 348 -14.25 -36.26 3.46
N LEU A 349 -14.14 -35.76 2.22
CA LEU A 349 -15.25 -35.70 1.27
C LEU A 349 -15.71 -37.10 0.81
N SER A 350 -14.78 -38.08 0.74
CA SER A 350 -15.12 -39.47 0.46
C SER A 350 -15.79 -40.14 1.67
N HIS A 351 -15.37 -39.86 2.90
CA HIS A 351 -16.06 -40.34 4.11
C HIS A 351 -17.48 -39.75 4.25
N LEU A 352 -17.68 -38.49 3.85
CA LEU A 352 -19.03 -37.91 3.73
C LEU A 352 -19.86 -38.53 2.59
N SER A 353 -19.27 -39.35 1.71
CA SER A 353 -20.00 -40.11 0.68
C SER A 353 -20.43 -41.49 1.16
N SER A 354 -19.61 -42.17 1.98
CA SER A 354 -19.94 -43.50 2.48
C SER A 354 -21.14 -43.48 3.42
N ASN A 355 -21.35 -42.39 4.16
CA ASN A 355 -22.46 -42.24 5.09
C ASN A 355 -23.79 -41.80 4.43
N LEU A 356 -23.80 -41.49 3.13
CA LEU A 356 -25.01 -41.08 2.40
C LEU A 356 -25.47 -42.13 1.39
N VAL A 357 -24.57 -43.03 0.96
CA VAL A 357 -24.95 -44.19 0.15
C VAL A 357 -25.68 -45.23 1.02
N SER A 358 -25.41 -45.27 2.33
CA SER A 358 -26.17 -46.12 3.26
C SER A 358 -27.62 -45.68 3.46
N ASP A 359 -27.91 -44.37 3.42
CA ASP A 359 -29.26 -43.86 3.69
C ASP A 359 -30.14 -43.78 2.43
N ALA A 360 -29.56 -43.96 1.23
CA ALA A 360 -30.30 -44.00 -0.03
C ALA A 360 -30.64 -45.43 -0.49
N GLU A 361 -30.14 -46.46 0.19
CA GLU A 361 -30.42 -47.87 -0.11
C GLU A 361 -31.47 -48.50 0.82
N GLU A 362 -31.99 -47.78 1.83
CA GLU A 362 -33.07 -48.28 2.70
C GLU A 362 -34.50 -47.88 2.28
N ASP A 363 -34.66 -47.09 1.21
CA ASP A 363 -35.98 -46.65 0.68
C ASP A 363 -36.26 -47.12 -0.77
N ASN A 364 -35.75 -48.30 -1.17
CA ASN A 364 -36.16 -48.99 -2.39
C ASN A 364 -36.75 -50.38 -2.11
#